data_AF-A0A509L1H4-F1
#
_entry.id   AF-A0A509L1H4-F1
#
_cell.length_a   1.000
_cell.length_b   1.000
_cell.length_c   1.000
_cell.angle_alpha   90.00
_cell.angle_beta   90.00
_cell.angle_gamma   90.00
#
_symmetry.space_group_name_H-M   'P 1'
#
loop_
_entity.id
_entity.type
_entity.pdbx_description
1 polymer ?
#
loop_
_entity_poly.entity_id
_entity_poly.type
_entity_poly.pdbx_seq_one_letter_code
_entity_poly.pdbx_strand_id
1 'polypeptide(L)'
;HATEAVIAPYEQISNASDRKRCQFLLVKYENHAHAKKALDHFHEAYLPEYKKELSADSNNSDPSLFKLEDGWLGYQLMGNYVAIVFECPDRKSAGTIIENNQNGLTRSQ
;
A
#
# COMPACT_ATOMS: atom_id res chain seq x y z
N HIS A 1 -11.55 -18.64 -11.62
CA HIS A 1 -11.34 -17.88 -10.37
C HIS A 1 -9.90 -17.37 -10.38
N ALA A 2 -9.69 -16.06 -10.50
CA ALA A 2 -8.37 -15.48 -10.69
C ALA A 2 -8.18 -14.25 -9.79
N THR A 3 -7.11 -14.25 -9.01
CA THR A 3 -6.57 -13.04 -8.36
C THR A 3 -5.72 -12.31 -9.40
N GLU A 4 -5.91 -11.01 -9.52
CA GLU A 4 -5.14 -10.18 -10.46
C GLU A 4 -4.27 -9.22 -9.65
N ALA A 5 -2.98 -9.13 -9.99
CA ALA A 5 -2.04 -8.23 -9.35
C ALA A 5 -1.33 -7.40 -10.42
N VAL A 6 -1.25 -6.09 -10.18
CA VAL A 6 -0.51 -5.15 -11.03
C VAL A 6 0.60 -4.51 -10.21
N ILE A 7 1.82 -4.60 -10.71
CA ILE A 7 2.99 -3.93 -10.14
C ILE A 7 3.37 -2.78 -11.07
N ALA A 8 3.53 -1.58 -10.51
CA ALA A 8 3.97 -0.40 -11.24
C ALA A 8 5.12 0.29 -10.49
N PRO A 9 6.27 0.55 -11.15
CA PRO A 9 7.28 1.41 -10.58
C PRO A 9 6.80 2.87 -10.62
N TYR A 10 6.96 3.58 -9.50
CA TYR A 10 6.74 5.02 -9.40
C TYR A 10 8.11 5.71 -9.32
N GLU A 11 8.40 6.58 -10.29
CA GLU A 11 9.59 7.43 -10.26
C GLU A 11 9.18 8.83 -9.79
N GLN A 12 9.77 9.27 -8.68
CA GLN A 12 9.67 10.67 -8.28
C GLN A 12 10.71 11.47 -9.05
N ILE A 13 10.25 12.29 -10.00
CA ILE A 13 11.12 13.20 -10.77
C ILE A 13 11.49 14.40 -9.89
N SER A 14 12.35 14.18 -8.91
CA SER A 14 13.04 15.24 -8.17
C SER A 14 14.42 15.42 -8.79
N ASN A 15 14.84 16.67 -9.03
CA ASN A 15 16.07 17.07 -9.76
C ASN A 15 17.39 16.73 -9.02
N ALA A 16 17.53 15.53 -8.46
CA ALA A 16 18.76 15.06 -7.85
C ALA A 16 19.15 13.72 -8.49
N SER A 17 20.44 13.54 -8.72
CA SER A 17 21.04 12.39 -9.41
C SER A 17 20.81 11.01 -8.76
N ASP A 18 19.96 10.93 -7.73
CA ASP A 18 19.58 9.74 -6.98
C ASP A 18 18.06 9.50 -7.13
N ARG A 19 17.66 8.88 -8.24
CA ARG A 19 16.26 8.54 -8.50
C ARG A 19 15.86 7.34 -7.65
N LYS A 20 15.45 7.56 -6.40
CA LYS A 20 14.85 6.49 -5.60
C LYS A 20 13.51 6.08 -6.20
N ARG A 21 13.42 4.79 -6.56
CA ARG A 21 12.23 4.18 -7.16
C ARG A 21 11.31 3.73 -6.04
N CYS A 22 10.08 4.22 -6.04
CA CYS A 22 9.01 3.66 -5.23
C CYS A 22 8.41 2.48 -6.00
N GLN A 23 8.05 1.41 -5.32
CA GLN A 23 7.30 0.33 -5.95
C GLN A 23 5.88 0.34 -5.43
N PHE A 24 4.93 0.18 -6.34
CA PHE A 24 3.51 0.10 -6.02
C PHE A 24 2.94 -1.22 -6.52
N LEU A 25 2.18 -1.88 -5.65
CA LEU A 25 1.47 -3.12 -5.89
C LEU A 25 -0.01 -2.91 -5.60
N LEU A 26 -0.85 -3.13 -6.59
CA LEU A 26 -2.30 -3.18 -6.44
C LEU A 26 -2.77 -4.60 -6.72
N VAL A 27 -3.40 -5.22 -5.74
CA VAL A 27 -3.94 -6.58 -5.84
C VAL A 27 -5.44 -6.54 -5.74
N LYS A 28 -6.12 -7.10 -6.74
CA LYS A 28 -7.57 -7.30 -6.77
C LYS A 28 -7.89 -8.72 -6.34
N TYR A 29 -8.70 -8.84 -5.29
CA TYR A 29 -9.23 -10.11 -4.81
C TYR A 29 -10.67 -10.31 -5.25
N GLU A 30 -11.14 -11.55 -5.13
CA GLU A 30 -12.52 -11.90 -5.47
C GLU A 30 -13.54 -11.10 -4.65
N ASN A 31 -13.29 -10.91 -3.36
CA ASN A 31 -14.15 -10.17 -2.46
C ASN A 31 -13.36 -9.55 -1.30
N HIS A 32 -14.02 -8.67 -0.55
CA HIS A 32 -13.43 -7.96 0.58
C HIS A 32 -12.86 -8.90 1.66
N ALA A 33 -13.51 -10.05 1.91
CA ALA A 33 -13.04 -10.99 2.92
C ALA A 33 -11.68 -11.61 2.54
N HIS A 34 -11.47 -11.92 1.25
CA HIS A 34 -10.19 -12.42 0.76
C HIS A 34 -9.10 -11.35 0.80
N ALA A 35 -9.45 -10.11 0.40
CA ALA A 35 -8.53 -8.97 0.47
C ALA A 35 -8.07 -8.72 1.91
N LYS A 36 -9.01 -8.70 2.86
CA LYS A 36 -8.72 -8.55 4.28
C LYS A 36 -7.83 -9.68 4.80
N LYS A 37 -8.17 -10.94 4.50
CA LYS A 37 -7.37 -12.11 4.93
C LYS A 37 -5.95 -12.06 4.39
N ALA A 38 -5.76 -11.64 3.14
CA ALA A 38 -4.44 -11.50 2.55
C ALA A 38 -3.65 -10.36 3.21
N LEU A 39 -4.31 -9.25 3.55
CA LEU A 39 -3.69 -8.15 4.29
C LEU A 39 -3.29 -8.56 5.71
N ASP A 40 -4.16 -9.27 6.43
CA ASP A 40 -3.84 -9.83 7.75
C ASP A 40 -2.60 -10.74 7.67
N HIS A 41 -2.53 -11.61 6.65
CA HIS A 41 -1.36 -12.46 6.43
C HIS A 41 -0.09 -11.65 6.11
N PHE A 42 -0.21 -10.59 5.32
CA PHE A 42 0.88 -9.67 5.03
C PHE A 42 1.41 -9.02 6.31
N HIS A 43 0.53 -8.58 7.21
CA HIS A 43 0.92 -8.05 8.52
C HIS A 43 1.71 -9.06 9.35
N GLU A 44 1.24 -10.31 9.40
CA GLU A 44 1.89 -11.35 10.19
C GLU A 44 3.26 -11.74 9.64
N ALA A 45 3.42 -11.77 8.32
CA ALA A 45 4.65 -12.20 7.66
C ALA A 45 5.71 -11.08 7.56
N TYR A 46 5.30 -9.84 7.27
CA TYR A 46 6.22 -8.75 6.93
C TYR A 46 6.25 -7.62 7.96
N LEU A 47 5.24 -7.50 8.81
CA LEU A 47 5.16 -6.47 9.85
C LEU A 47 4.94 -7.06 11.26
N PRO A 48 5.62 -8.15 11.66
CA PRO A 48 5.38 -8.76 12.96
C PRO A 48 5.72 -7.81 14.12
N GLU A 49 6.65 -6.88 13.91
CA GLU A 49 7.09 -5.89 14.91
C GLU A 49 6.06 -4.77 15.13
N TYR A 50 5.23 -4.48 14.12
CA TYR A 50 4.24 -3.40 14.16
C TYR A 50 2.84 -3.89 14.59
N LYS A 51 2.70 -5.15 15.01
CA LYS A 51 1.42 -5.76 15.43
C LYS A 51 0.60 -4.92 16.42
N LYS A 52 1.25 -4.17 17.31
CA LYS A 52 0.56 -3.29 18.27
C LYS A 52 -0.07 -2.06 17.61
N GLU A 53 0.61 -1.43 16.67
CA GLU A 53 0.11 -0.26 15.94
C GLU A 53 -1.00 -0.67 14.95
N LEU A 54 -0.86 -1.82 14.30
CA LEU A 54 -1.85 -2.37 13.36
C LEU A 54 -3.23 -2.64 14.00
N SER A 55 -3.25 -2.96 15.30
CA SER A 55 -4.49 -3.22 16.03
C SER A 55 -5.33 -1.96 16.30
N ALA A 56 -4.74 -0.77 16.19
CA ALA A 56 -5.41 0.52 16.42
C ALA A 56 -6.01 1.13 15.13
N ASP A 57 -5.46 0.80 13.95
CA ASP A 57 -5.79 1.46 12.67
C ASP A 57 -6.90 0.77 11.86
N SER A 58 -7.63 -0.18 12.43
CA SER A 58 -8.61 -1.00 11.69
C SER A 58 -9.91 -0.29 11.27
N ASN A 59 -10.04 1.02 11.48
CA ASN A 59 -11.29 1.75 11.22
C ASN A 59 -11.15 3.07 10.44
N ASN A 60 -9.93 3.49 10.06
CA ASN A 60 -9.76 4.76 9.35
C ASN A 60 -9.58 4.54 7.85
N SER A 61 -10.23 5.41 7.06
CA SER A 61 -10.07 5.53 5.61
C SER A 61 -8.69 6.08 5.20
N ASP A 62 -7.75 6.19 6.13
CA ASP A 62 -6.40 6.71 5.91
C ASP A 62 -5.42 5.55 5.62
N PRO A 63 -4.42 5.78 4.76
CA PRO A 63 -3.38 4.80 4.50
C PRO A 63 -2.53 4.57 5.75
N SER A 64 -2.26 3.30 6.06
CA SER A 64 -1.32 2.94 7.12
C SER A 64 0.10 3.10 6.58
N LEU A 65 0.95 3.87 7.27
CA LEU A 65 2.30 4.24 6.80
C LEU A 65 3.35 3.89 7.86
N PHE A 66 4.34 3.10 7.48
CA PHE A 66 5.40 2.58 8.34
C PHE A 66 6.79 2.93 7.79
N LYS A 67 7.74 3.22 8.67
CA LYS A 67 9.14 3.45 8.30
C LYS A 67 9.92 2.13 8.42
N LEU A 68 10.45 1.64 7.31
CA LEU A 68 11.35 0.48 7.21
C LEU A 68 12.79 0.95 6.90
N GLU A 69 13.74 -0.01 6.94
CA GLU A 69 15.16 0.25 6.62
C GLU A 69 15.33 0.79 5.19
N ASP A 70 14.69 0.16 4.21
CA ASP A 70 14.80 0.50 2.79
C ASP A 70 13.89 1.66 2.33
N GLY A 71 13.03 2.19 3.21
CA GLY A 71 12.11 3.27 2.84
C GLY A 71 10.83 3.32 3.67
N TRP A 72 9.83 4.01 3.16
CA TRP A 72 8.49 4.00 3.71
C TRP A 72 7.66 2.92 3.03
N LEU A 73 7.02 2.11 3.86
CA LEU A 73 5.95 1.20 3.46
C LEU A 73 4.62 1.91 3.71
N GLY A 74 3.70 1.78 2.79
CA GLY A 74 2.32 2.15 3.01
C GLY A 74 1.39 1.07 2.48
N TYR A 75 0.24 0.89 3.11
CA TYR A 75 -0.81 0.07 2.52
C TYR A 75 -2.20 0.58 2.87
N GLN A 76 -3.18 0.14 2.09
CA GLN A 76 -4.59 0.38 2.38
C GLN A 76 -5.49 -0.68 1.74
N LEU A 77 -6.54 -1.06 2.46
CA LEU A 77 -7.62 -1.91 1.97
C LEU A 77 -8.73 -1.03 1.37
N MET A 78 -9.03 -1.23 0.08
CA MET A 78 -10.01 -0.45 -0.68
C MET A 78 -11.04 -1.40 -1.29
N GLY A 79 -12.10 -1.72 -0.54
CA GLY A 79 -13.07 -2.73 -0.98
C GLY A 79 -12.43 -4.12 -1.10
N ASN A 80 -12.39 -4.69 -2.30
CA ASN A 80 -11.72 -5.95 -2.60
C ASN A 80 -10.28 -5.77 -3.14
N TYR A 81 -9.74 -4.56 -3.09
CA TYR A 81 -8.38 -4.24 -3.49
C TYR A 81 -7.48 -4.04 -2.28
N VAL A 82 -6.23 -4.48 -2.38
CA VAL A 82 -5.17 -4.11 -1.45
C VAL A 82 -4.11 -3.33 -2.23
N ALA A 83 -3.86 -2.10 -1.81
CA ALA A 83 -2.81 -1.25 -2.35
C ALA A 83 -1.64 -1.26 -1.37
N ILE A 84 -0.42 -1.47 -1.88
CA ILE A 84 0.82 -1.49 -1.10
C ILE A 84 1.86 -0.67 -1.85
N VAL A 85 2.55 0.23 -1.15
CA VAL A 85 3.71 0.96 -1.64
C VAL A 85 4.90 0.64 -0.77
N PHE A 86 6.06 0.39 -1.38
CA PHE A 86 7.30 0.07 -0.69
C PHE A 86 8.48 0.86 -1.29
N GLU A 87 9.59 0.92 -0.53
CA GLU A 87 10.81 1.65 -0.89
C GLU A 87 10.60 3.16 -1.13
N CYS A 88 9.53 3.73 -0.56
CA CYS A 88 9.21 5.12 -0.78
C CYS A 88 10.20 6.03 -0.01
N PRO A 89 10.77 7.09 -0.63
CA PRO A 89 11.79 7.90 0.04
C PRO A 89 11.26 8.66 1.26
N ASP A 90 9.97 9.03 1.24
CA ASP A 90 9.33 9.81 2.30
C ASP A 90 7.86 9.42 2.53
N ARG A 91 7.37 9.68 3.74
CA ARG A 91 6.01 9.35 4.18
C ARG A 91 4.93 10.00 3.31
N LYS A 92 5.18 11.23 2.85
CA LYS A 92 4.20 12.01 2.09
C LYS A 92 3.99 11.38 0.72
N SER A 93 5.06 11.04 0.03
CA SER A 93 5.03 10.35 -1.25
C SER A 93 4.27 9.01 -1.16
N ALA A 94 4.49 8.23 -0.09
CA ALA A 94 3.79 6.97 0.12
C ALA A 94 2.27 7.17 0.26
N GLY A 95 1.85 8.13 1.10
CA GLY A 95 0.45 8.48 1.28
C GLY A 95 -0.21 8.99 -0.01
N THR A 96 0.45 9.89 -0.73
CA THR A 96 -0.06 10.44 -2.00
C THR A 96 -0.22 9.38 -3.09
N ILE A 97 0.69 8.40 -3.19
CA ILE A 97 0.55 7.30 -4.15
C ILE A 97 -0.70 6.46 -3.86
N ILE A 98 -0.93 6.13 -2.58
CA ILE A 98 -2.10 5.34 -2.20
C ILE A 98 -3.40 6.13 -2.44
N GLU A 99 -3.46 7.39 -2.01
CA GLU A 99 -4.64 8.25 -2.18
C GLU A 99 -5.00 8.46 -3.67
N ASN A 100 -4.01 8.71 -4.52
CA ASN A 100 -4.23 8.89 -5.95
C ASN A 100 -4.84 7.63 -6.60
N ASN A 101 -4.38 6.44 -6.19
CA ASN A 101 -4.91 5.18 -6.70
C ASN A 101 -6.31 4.88 -6.14
N GLN A 102 -6.59 5.24 -4.89
CA GLN A 102 -7.94 5.17 -4.33
C GLN A 102 -8.93 5.99 -5.16
N ASN A 103 -8.57 7.24 -5.47
CA ASN A 103 -9.41 8.14 -6.27
C ASN A 103 -9.61 7.63 -7.70
N GLY A 104 -8.61 6.97 -8.29
CA GLY A 104 -8.74 6.31 -9.59
C GLY A 104 -9.76 5.16 -9.58
N LEU A 105 -9.79 4.38 -8.48
CA LEU A 105 -10.73 3.27 -8.29
C LEU A 105 -12.16 3.76 -8.04
N THR A 106 -12.35 4.81 -7.23
CA THR A 106 -13.69 5.35 -6.95
C THR A 106 -14.30 6.09 -8.14
N ARG A 107 -13.48 6.68 -9.01
CA ARG A 107 -13.94 7.35 -10.25
C ARG A 107 -14.36 6.37 -11.35
N SER A 108 -13.98 5.09 -11.22
CA SER A 108 -14.26 4.04 -12.21
C SER A 108 -15.49 3.19 -11.85
N GLN A 109 -16.27 3.58 -10.84
CA GLN A 109 -17.53 2.95 -10.43
C GLN A 109 -18.76 3.70 -10.91
#